data_AF-G4ZXL9-F1
#
_entry.id   AF-G4ZXL9-F1
#
_cell.length_a   1.000
_cell.length_b   1.000
_cell.length_c   1.000
_cell.angle_alpha   90.00
_cell.angle_beta   90.00
_cell.angle_gamma   90.00
#
_symmetry.space_group_name_H-M   'P 1'
#
loop_
_entity.id
_entity.type
_entity.pdbx_description
1 polymer ?
#
loop_
_entity_poly.entity_id
_entity_poly.type
_entity_poly.pdbx_seq_one_letter_code
_entity_poly.pdbx_strand_id
1 'polypeptide(L)'
;MTSAERSTMISSMLEQCSEDTRLSIVVYGIPNKDCDAGYSSGGSVKSTDDYKTFLKELTDAVGDRKVLYVVEPDAVGLLAKEGSCGSSAGHLDNLKLYVDVGYWVLADSAKAAKIAPIMKELGSSGNVKGVTINTSNYRSNDECATYCTNFQAAMGKSAMTCIVDTSRNYNGSPTSDWCNVPTAGIGKPPASKTGISNLDYFMWIKPPRESDGECNGGTSAGSFFADGFTKPMDQGYFVKEGGMKSIADGTGDVNQTSSESSDQTSSKTEAPAASSNVDQTSSTMIAPQWELLLRQTPARPRALQLPLQAWMRTKRLPHDKYDSSDLNADCAEHGLQGQAA
;
A
#
# COMPACT_ATOMS: atom_id res chain seq x y z
N MET A 1 -4.09 12.09 11.78
CA MET A 1 -5.36 11.63 12.38
C MET A 1 -5.36 11.87 13.88
N THR A 2 -6.51 11.90 14.54
CA THR A 2 -6.62 11.85 16.02
C THR A 2 -6.41 10.42 16.54
N SER A 3 -6.16 10.26 17.84
CA SER A 3 -6.01 8.92 18.47
C SER A 3 -7.25 8.04 18.27
N ALA A 4 -8.45 8.62 18.38
CA ALA A 4 -9.71 7.89 18.20
C ALA A 4 -9.90 7.41 16.74
N GLU A 5 -9.57 8.27 15.76
CA GLU A 5 -9.63 7.89 14.34
C GLU A 5 -8.62 6.78 14.02
N ARG A 6 -7.40 6.84 14.58
CA ARG A 6 -6.39 5.77 14.39
C ARG A 6 -6.85 4.46 15.00
N SER A 7 -7.34 4.47 16.24
CA SER A 7 -7.85 3.28 16.92
C SER A 7 -9.02 2.65 16.15
N THR A 8 -9.92 3.48 15.63
CA THR A 8 -11.04 3.03 14.79
C THR A 8 -10.54 2.40 13.49
N MET A 9 -9.57 3.03 12.82
CA MET A 9 -8.96 2.50 11.60
C MET A 9 -8.32 1.13 11.85
N ILE A 10 -7.50 1.01 12.90
CA ILE A 10 -6.82 -0.26 13.25
C ILE A 10 -7.85 -1.34 13.57
N SER A 11 -8.84 -1.05 14.42
CA SER A 11 -9.89 -2.02 14.79
C SER A 11 -10.66 -2.49 13.56
N SER A 12 -11.02 -1.56 12.68
CA SER A 12 -11.70 -1.86 11.42
C SER A 12 -10.87 -2.73 10.50
N MET A 13 -9.55 -2.52 10.42
CA MET A 13 -8.64 -3.37 9.66
C MET A 13 -8.54 -4.77 10.26
N LEU A 14 -8.42 -4.90 11.58
CA LEU A 14 -8.35 -6.18 12.28
C LEU A 14 -9.64 -7.00 12.11
N GLU A 15 -10.80 -6.35 12.08
CA GLU A 15 -12.09 -7.02 11.85
C GLU A 15 -12.25 -7.51 10.40
N GLN A 16 -11.74 -6.75 9.43
CA GLN A 16 -11.85 -7.09 8.01
C GLN A 16 -10.79 -8.11 7.56
N CYS A 17 -9.68 -8.21 8.27
CA CYS A 17 -8.57 -9.09 7.93
C CYS A 17 -8.54 -10.33 8.82
N SER A 18 -8.71 -11.51 8.22
CA SER A 18 -8.62 -12.76 8.97
C SER A 18 -7.25 -12.94 9.63
N GLU A 19 -7.18 -13.69 10.73
CA GLU A 19 -5.93 -13.96 11.46
C GLU A 19 -4.88 -14.69 10.62
N ASP A 20 -5.30 -15.39 9.58
CA ASP A 20 -4.42 -16.13 8.67
C ASP A 20 -3.76 -15.23 7.62
N THR A 21 -4.29 -14.02 7.40
CA THR A 21 -3.66 -13.02 6.53
C THR A 21 -2.46 -12.38 7.23
N ARG A 22 -1.61 -11.71 6.46
CA ARG A 22 -0.51 -10.90 7.01
C ARG A 22 -0.84 -9.43 6.88
N LEU A 23 -1.36 -8.85 7.95
CA LEU A 23 -1.64 -7.42 7.99
C LEU A 23 -0.33 -6.62 7.95
N SER A 24 -0.31 -5.53 7.17
CA SER A 24 0.81 -4.59 7.14
C SER A 24 0.39 -3.20 7.59
N ILE A 25 1.21 -2.56 8.43
CA ILE A 25 0.98 -1.21 8.93
C ILE A 25 2.22 -0.35 8.68
N VAL A 26 2.03 0.81 8.04
CA VAL A 26 3.09 1.81 7.90
C VAL A 26 3.01 2.76 9.08
N VAL A 27 4.05 2.79 9.90
CA VAL A 27 4.21 3.72 11.02
C VAL A 27 4.94 4.94 10.47
N TYR A 28 4.27 6.08 10.39
CA TYR A 28 4.83 7.30 9.82
C TYR A 28 4.49 8.53 10.68
N GLY A 29 4.91 8.46 11.94
CA GLY A 29 4.57 9.40 13.00
C GLY A 29 5.79 10.07 13.63
N ILE A 30 7.03 9.81 13.19
CA ILE A 30 8.21 10.38 13.85
C ILE A 30 8.19 11.91 13.80
N PRO A 31 8.58 12.62 14.88
CA PRO A 31 8.74 14.06 14.82
C PRO A 31 9.69 14.47 13.69
N ASN A 32 9.34 15.53 12.96
CA ASN A 32 10.13 16.03 11.83
C ASN A 32 10.40 14.96 10.73
N LYS A 33 9.42 14.07 10.46
CA LYS A 33 9.54 12.95 9.50
C LYS A 33 9.92 13.32 8.07
N ASP A 34 9.46 14.46 7.58
CA ASP A 34 9.78 14.95 6.23
C ASP A 34 10.54 16.27 6.32
N CYS A 35 11.70 16.22 6.98
CA CYS A 35 12.52 17.40 7.21
C CYS A 35 13.39 17.82 6.01
N ASP A 36 13.42 17.03 4.94
CA ASP A 36 14.20 17.32 3.71
C ASP A 36 13.30 17.84 2.59
N ALA A 37 12.19 17.16 2.25
CA ALA A 37 11.31 17.55 1.14
C ALA A 37 10.13 18.44 1.57
N GLY A 38 9.61 18.23 2.78
CA GLY A 38 8.64 19.11 3.45
C GLY A 38 7.16 18.94 3.04
N TYR A 39 6.85 18.15 2.02
CA TYR A 39 5.48 17.95 1.51
C TYR A 39 4.59 17.11 2.44
N SER A 40 5.19 16.27 3.27
CA SER A 40 4.52 15.33 4.20
C SER A 40 4.86 15.62 5.66
N SER A 41 5.10 16.88 6.02
CA SER A 41 5.52 17.30 7.38
C SER A 41 4.38 17.42 8.40
N GLY A 42 3.12 17.32 7.97
CA GLY A 42 1.94 17.35 8.85
C GLY A 42 1.84 16.12 9.78
N GLY A 43 1.02 16.22 10.84
CA GLY A 43 0.80 15.13 11.80
C GLY A 43 0.49 15.63 13.20
N SER A 44 0.01 14.74 14.07
CA SER A 44 -0.33 15.05 15.48
C SER A 44 0.86 14.91 16.44
N VAL A 45 1.86 14.12 16.06
CA VAL A 45 3.06 13.87 16.86
C VAL A 45 4.04 15.03 16.70
N LYS A 46 4.47 15.65 17.82
CA LYS A 46 5.36 16.82 17.81
C LYS A 46 6.63 16.65 18.64
N SER A 47 6.67 15.66 19.51
CA SER A 47 7.79 15.38 20.41
C SER A 47 8.05 13.88 20.55
N THR A 48 9.18 13.53 21.16
CA THR A 48 9.52 12.15 21.50
C THR A 48 8.48 11.51 22.43
N ASP A 49 7.92 12.25 23.37
CA ASP A 49 6.92 11.71 24.29
C ASP A 49 5.55 11.53 23.62
N ASP A 50 5.19 12.40 22.68
CA ASP A 50 4.02 12.19 21.81
C ASP A 50 4.22 10.92 20.97
N TYR A 51 5.43 10.70 20.46
CA TYR A 51 5.74 9.54 19.62
C TYR A 51 5.67 8.23 20.41
N LYS A 52 6.19 8.19 21.65
CA LYS A 52 6.02 7.05 22.55
C LYS A 52 4.54 6.77 22.84
N THR A 53 3.75 7.82 23.05
CA THR A 53 2.31 7.70 23.28
C THR A 53 1.62 7.13 22.04
N PHE A 54 1.92 7.65 20.87
CA PHE A 54 1.43 7.17 19.58
C PHE A 54 1.77 5.68 19.33
N LEU A 55 3.02 5.26 19.59
CA LEU A 55 3.42 3.86 19.48
C LEU A 55 2.69 2.97 20.49
N LYS A 56 2.47 3.46 21.71
CA LYS A 56 1.71 2.73 22.72
C LYS A 56 0.25 2.54 22.29
N GLU A 57 -0.40 3.59 21.81
CA GLU A 57 -1.78 3.52 21.30
C GLU A 57 -1.89 2.53 20.13
N LEU A 58 -0.93 2.56 19.20
CA LEU A 58 -0.87 1.62 18.07
C LEU A 58 -0.75 0.18 18.56
N THR A 59 0.21 -0.10 19.45
CA THR A 59 0.46 -1.46 19.94
C THR A 59 -0.67 -1.98 20.83
N ASP A 60 -1.27 -1.13 21.67
CA ASP A 60 -2.46 -1.48 22.45
C ASP A 60 -3.65 -1.84 21.52
N ALA A 61 -3.84 -1.09 20.43
CA ALA A 61 -4.93 -1.34 19.47
C ALA A 61 -4.73 -2.60 18.62
N VAL A 62 -3.47 -2.93 18.28
CA VAL A 62 -3.15 -4.16 17.54
C VAL A 62 -3.20 -5.40 18.42
N GLY A 63 -2.84 -5.28 19.71
CA GLY A 63 -2.77 -6.40 20.64
C GLY A 63 -1.78 -7.47 20.18
N ASP A 64 -2.18 -8.74 20.28
CA ASP A 64 -1.32 -9.89 19.96
C ASP A 64 -1.33 -10.27 18.46
N ARG A 65 -2.03 -9.51 17.62
CA ARG A 65 -2.11 -9.75 16.17
C ARG A 65 -0.72 -9.72 15.54
N LYS A 66 -0.41 -10.71 14.71
CA LYS A 66 0.82 -10.70 13.90
C LYS A 66 0.72 -9.67 12.78
N VAL A 67 1.56 -8.64 12.84
CA VAL A 67 1.60 -7.55 11.86
C VAL A 67 3.01 -7.38 11.30
N LEU A 68 3.10 -7.08 10.00
CA LEU A 68 4.30 -6.53 9.38
C LEU A 68 4.29 -5.01 9.50
N TYR A 69 5.12 -4.48 10.40
CA TYR A 69 5.31 -3.03 10.50
C TYR A 69 6.33 -2.57 9.47
N VAL A 70 6.10 -1.42 8.84
CA VAL A 70 7.11 -0.66 8.09
C VAL A 70 7.27 0.66 8.82
N VAL A 71 8.43 0.89 9.43
CA VAL A 71 8.61 1.97 10.39
C VAL A 71 9.42 3.10 9.82
N GLU A 72 8.81 4.28 9.88
CA GLU A 72 9.34 5.59 9.55
C GLU A 72 10.11 5.61 8.22
N PRO A 73 9.39 5.48 7.09
CA PRO A 73 9.90 5.80 5.76
C PRO A 73 10.88 6.98 5.77
N ASP A 74 12.03 6.80 5.12
CA ASP A 74 13.13 7.74 4.96
C ASP A 74 13.98 8.06 6.21
N ALA A 75 13.52 7.77 7.44
CA ALA A 75 14.19 8.22 8.66
C ALA A 75 15.65 7.72 8.78
N VAL A 76 15.91 6.43 8.50
CA VAL A 76 17.28 5.89 8.52
C VAL A 76 18.11 6.41 7.35
N GLY A 77 17.50 6.63 6.19
CA GLY A 77 18.17 7.24 5.04
C GLY A 77 18.64 8.67 5.34
N LEU A 78 17.80 9.45 6.03
CA LEU A 78 18.11 10.82 6.48
C LEU A 78 19.13 10.84 7.61
N LEU A 79 19.13 9.85 8.51
CA LEU A 79 20.18 9.70 9.53
C LEU A 79 21.57 9.46 8.91
N ALA A 80 21.64 8.69 7.83
CA ALA A 80 22.92 8.30 7.21
C ALA A 80 23.46 9.31 6.19
N LYS A 81 22.62 10.25 5.71
CA LYS A 81 23.01 11.31 4.77
C LYS A 81 23.77 12.41 5.50
N GLU A 82 25.02 12.64 5.10
CA GLU A 82 25.83 13.73 5.65
C GLU A 82 25.17 15.10 5.44
N GLY A 83 25.15 15.92 6.48
CA GLY A 83 24.51 17.24 6.45
C GLY A 83 22.98 17.22 6.37
N SER A 84 22.35 16.04 6.50
CA SER A 84 20.90 15.92 6.54
C SER A 84 20.32 16.23 7.93
N CYS A 85 19.01 16.47 7.95
CA CYS A 85 18.23 16.82 9.13
C CYS A 85 17.98 15.63 10.08
N GLY A 86 18.18 14.37 9.68
CA GLY A 86 17.77 13.22 10.49
C GLY A 86 18.39 13.17 11.89
N SER A 87 19.68 13.54 12.01
CA SER A 87 20.35 13.57 13.31
C SER A 87 19.84 14.70 14.21
N SER A 88 19.69 15.92 13.68
CA SER A 88 19.16 17.06 14.44
C SER A 88 17.67 16.93 14.74
N ALA A 89 16.94 16.13 13.96
CA ALA A 89 15.55 15.77 14.18
C ALA A 89 15.35 14.70 15.27
N GLY A 90 16.42 14.07 15.78
CA GLY A 90 16.34 13.06 16.84
C GLY A 90 15.77 11.72 16.36
N HIS A 91 15.99 11.35 15.09
CA HIS A 91 15.39 10.13 14.54
C HIS A 91 15.92 8.84 15.20
N LEU A 92 17.21 8.79 15.56
CA LEU A 92 17.84 7.56 16.08
C LEU A 92 17.19 7.06 17.38
N ASP A 93 16.86 7.96 18.30
CA ASP A 93 16.30 7.63 19.61
C ASP A 93 14.92 6.96 19.54
N ASN A 94 14.25 7.04 18.37
CA ASN A 94 12.85 6.70 18.18
C ASN A 94 12.61 5.41 17.35
N LEU A 95 13.63 4.78 16.78
CA LEU A 95 13.44 3.66 15.83
C LEU A 95 13.71 2.30 16.50
N LYS A 96 12.82 1.29 16.43
CA LYS A 96 13.03 -0.09 16.98
C LYS A 96 12.29 -1.28 16.29
N LEU A 97 11.84 -1.17 15.03
CA LEU A 97 11.11 -2.22 14.29
C LEU A 97 11.66 -2.35 12.85
N TYR A 98 11.01 -3.05 11.89
CA TYR A 98 11.45 -3.01 10.48
C TYR A 98 11.53 -1.57 10.02
N VAL A 99 12.72 -1.12 9.64
CA VAL A 99 12.93 0.28 9.31
C VAL A 99 13.11 0.42 7.81
N ASP A 100 12.48 1.45 7.26
CA ASP A 100 12.74 1.84 5.89
C ASP A 100 14.13 2.46 5.77
N VAL A 101 14.86 2.01 4.75
CA VAL A 101 16.15 2.58 4.41
C VAL A 101 16.02 3.12 3.00
N GLY A 102 15.78 4.44 2.92
CA GLY A 102 15.63 5.17 1.65
C GLY A 102 16.61 4.67 0.58
N TYR A 103 16.07 4.30 -0.59
CA TYR A 103 16.78 3.50 -1.60
C TYR A 103 18.13 4.12 -2.01
N TRP A 104 18.22 5.46 -2.00
CA TRP A 104 19.39 6.22 -2.44
C TRP A 104 20.65 5.96 -1.59
N VAL A 105 20.49 5.50 -0.35
CA VAL A 105 21.64 5.13 0.49
C VAL A 105 22.14 3.75 0.13
N LEU A 106 21.25 2.83 -0.23
CA LEU A 106 21.61 1.44 -0.57
C LEU A 106 22.04 1.26 -2.03
N ALA A 107 21.71 2.21 -2.90
CA ALA A 107 22.16 2.25 -4.29
C ALA A 107 23.68 2.36 -4.44
N ASP A 108 24.36 2.86 -3.42
CA ASP A 108 25.81 3.02 -3.37
C ASP A 108 26.37 2.17 -2.22
N SER A 109 27.22 1.20 -2.53
CA SER A 109 27.77 0.27 -1.53
C SER A 109 28.59 0.97 -0.44
N ALA A 110 29.27 2.08 -0.75
CA ALA A 110 30.02 2.85 0.24
C ALA A 110 29.08 3.61 1.20
N LYS A 111 27.92 4.06 0.69
CA LYS A 111 26.88 4.67 1.53
C LYS A 111 26.10 3.62 2.33
N ALA A 112 25.86 2.44 1.77
CA ALA A 112 25.25 1.31 2.48
C ALA A 112 26.06 0.91 3.73
N ALA A 113 27.39 1.05 3.71
CA ALA A 113 28.24 0.83 4.88
C ALA A 113 27.90 1.75 6.07
N LYS A 114 27.32 2.93 5.83
CA LYS A 114 26.87 3.86 6.88
C LYS A 114 25.58 3.40 7.58
N ILE A 115 24.78 2.54 6.94
CA ILE A 115 23.55 1.96 7.50
C ILE A 115 23.87 0.86 8.51
N ALA A 116 24.95 0.11 8.29
CA ALA A 116 25.28 -1.06 9.10
C ALA A 116 25.39 -0.80 10.62
N PRO A 117 26.09 0.25 11.12
CA PRO A 117 26.12 0.52 12.55
C PRO A 117 24.73 0.84 13.13
N ILE A 118 23.92 1.64 12.40
CA ILE A 118 22.56 2.01 12.81
C ILE A 118 21.70 0.73 12.92
N MET A 119 21.71 -0.12 11.89
CA MET A 119 20.91 -1.35 11.90
C MET A 119 21.40 -2.40 12.90
N LYS A 120 22.68 -2.42 13.26
CA LYS A 120 23.20 -3.26 14.36
C LYS A 120 22.67 -2.80 15.71
N GLU A 121 22.60 -1.49 15.93
CA GLU A 121 22.01 -0.91 17.14
C GLU A 121 20.51 -1.23 17.22
N LEU A 122 19.76 -0.97 16.15
CA LEU A 122 18.33 -1.26 16.07
C LEU A 122 18.02 -2.76 16.23
N GLY A 123 18.81 -3.60 15.56
CA GLY A 123 18.69 -5.06 15.58
C GLY A 123 19.04 -5.69 16.94
N SER A 124 19.74 -4.98 17.82
CA SER A 124 20.07 -5.47 19.17
C SER A 124 18.82 -5.71 20.04
N SER A 125 17.68 -5.11 19.67
CA SER A 125 16.38 -5.33 20.31
C SER A 125 15.74 -6.69 19.98
N GLY A 126 16.22 -7.40 18.94
CA GLY A 126 15.69 -8.70 18.50
C GLY A 126 14.43 -8.65 17.63
N ASN A 127 13.81 -7.48 17.47
CA ASN A 127 12.51 -7.33 16.80
C ASN A 127 12.60 -6.84 15.34
N VAL A 128 13.79 -6.46 14.88
CA VAL A 128 14.03 -6.02 13.50
C VAL A 128 14.47 -7.22 12.65
N LYS A 129 13.71 -7.57 11.61
CA LYS A 129 14.08 -8.69 10.70
C LYS A 129 14.79 -8.25 9.43
N GLY A 130 14.65 -6.98 9.04
CA GLY A 130 15.13 -6.53 7.75
C GLY A 130 14.89 -5.05 7.52
N VAL A 131 15.00 -4.66 6.25
CA VAL A 131 14.77 -3.29 5.80
C VAL A 131 13.71 -3.25 4.71
N THR A 132 12.98 -2.15 4.66
CA THR A 132 12.15 -1.83 3.50
C THR A 132 12.97 -0.97 2.53
N ILE A 133 12.82 -1.25 1.24
CA ILE A 133 13.47 -0.54 0.14
C ILE A 133 12.39 -0.03 -0.80
N ASN A 134 12.67 1.11 -1.46
CA ASN A 134 11.86 1.68 -2.54
C ASN A 134 10.53 2.29 -2.08
N THR A 135 10.30 2.48 -0.78
CA THR A 135 9.06 3.08 -0.27
C THR A 135 8.75 4.39 -0.98
N SER A 136 7.55 4.49 -1.56
CA SER A 136 7.10 5.63 -2.36
C SER A 136 7.99 5.97 -3.56
N ASN A 137 8.85 5.07 -4.03
CA ASN A 137 9.74 5.29 -5.17
C ASN A 137 9.47 4.29 -6.31
N TYR A 138 10.35 4.28 -7.30
CA TYR A 138 10.10 3.73 -8.63
C TYR A 138 11.29 2.88 -9.13
N ARG A 139 12.15 2.39 -8.24
CA ARG A 139 13.27 1.51 -8.63
C ARG A 139 12.74 0.13 -8.99
N SER A 140 13.32 -0.47 -10.03
CA SER A 140 12.95 -1.81 -10.48
C SER A 140 13.27 -2.86 -9.40
N ASN A 141 12.59 -4.01 -9.47
CA ASN A 141 12.84 -5.11 -8.53
C ASN A 141 14.29 -5.62 -8.57
N ASP A 142 14.93 -5.60 -9.75
CA ASP A 142 16.32 -6.03 -9.95
C ASP A 142 17.31 -5.04 -9.30
N GLU A 143 17.06 -3.74 -9.43
CA GLU A 143 17.80 -2.71 -8.69
C GLU A 143 17.65 -2.91 -7.19
N CYS A 144 16.42 -3.10 -6.70
CA CYS A 144 16.15 -3.32 -5.28
C CYS A 144 16.82 -4.60 -4.74
N ALA A 145 16.87 -5.68 -5.52
CA ALA A 145 17.59 -6.89 -5.17
C ALA A 145 19.11 -6.63 -5.04
N THR A 146 19.66 -5.79 -5.92
CA THR A 146 21.06 -5.33 -5.84
C THR A 146 21.29 -4.48 -4.59
N TYR A 147 20.37 -3.57 -4.27
CA TYR A 147 20.44 -2.72 -3.07
C TYR A 147 20.37 -3.54 -1.79
N CYS A 148 19.52 -4.57 -1.77
CA CYS A 148 19.46 -5.51 -0.66
C CYS A 148 20.78 -6.28 -0.50
N THR A 149 21.41 -6.69 -1.60
CA THR A 149 22.73 -7.34 -1.57
C THR A 149 23.78 -6.41 -0.97
N ASN A 150 23.81 -5.13 -1.36
CA ASN A 150 24.71 -4.13 -0.77
C ASN A 150 24.49 -3.98 0.74
N PHE A 151 23.22 -3.93 1.18
CA PHE A 151 22.86 -3.88 2.59
C PHE A 151 23.36 -5.12 3.36
N GLN A 152 23.07 -6.32 2.86
CA GLN A 152 23.49 -7.58 3.49
C GLN A 152 25.02 -7.69 3.57
N ALA A 153 25.73 -7.26 2.53
CA ALA A 153 27.19 -7.19 2.52
C ALA A 153 27.72 -6.23 3.61
N ALA A 154 27.14 -5.04 3.72
CA ALA A 154 27.50 -4.05 4.74
C ALA A 154 27.23 -4.56 6.18
N MET A 155 26.14 -5.31 6.36
CA MET A 155 25.79 -5.92 7.65
C MET A 155 26.73 -7.07 8.05
N GLY A 156 27.45 -7.67 7.09
CA GLY A 156 28.26 -8.87 7.31
C GLY A 156 27.43 -10.10 7.69
N LYS A 157 26.11 -10.07 7.42
CA LYS A 157 25.15 -11.13 7.72
C LYS A 157 24.02 -11.12 6.68
N SER A 158 23.72 -12.28 6.12
CA SER A 158 22.53 -12.50 5.27
C SER A 158 21.25 -12.77 6.07
N ALA A 159 21.33 -12.76 7.41
CA ALA A 159 20.19 -13.05 8.29
C ALA A 159 19.11 -11.94 8.28
N MET A 160 19.42 -10.74 7.77
CA MET A 160 18.44 -9.70 7.50
C MET A 160 18.11 -9.70 6.02
N THR A 161 16.83 -9.69 5.70
CA THR A 161 16.27 -9.69 4.34
C THR A 161 15.66 -8.34 4.01
N CYS A 162 15.21 -8.16 2.78
CA CYS A 162 14.58 -6.92 2.36
C CYS A 162 13.17 -7.13 1.85
N ILE A 163 12.37 -6.08 1.98
CA ILE A 163 11.04 -5.95 1.41
C ILE A 163 11.08 -4.81 0.40
N VAL A 164 10.35 -4.94 -0.70
CA VAL A 164 10.32 -3.92 -1.75
C VAL A 164 8.91 -3.34 -1.89
N ASP A 165 8.81 -2.02 -1.85
CA ASP A 165 7.62 -1.32 -2.33
C ASP A 165 7.54 -1.42 -3.85
N THR A 166 6.52 -2.11 -4.33
CA THR A 166 6.21 -2.37 -5.74
C THR A 166 4.98 -1.62 -6.20
N SER A 167 4.44 -0.72 -5.39
CA SER A 167 3.21 0.04 -5.68
C SER A 167 3.23 0.72 -7.06
N ARG A 168 4.39 1.23 -7.49
CA ARG A 168 4.51 2.09 -8.69
C ARG A 168 5.75 1.80 -9.54
N ASN A 169 6.36 0.63 -9.41
CA ASN A 169 7.70 0.38 -9.96
C ASN A 169 7.75 -0.45 -11.26
N TYR A 170 6.64 -0.65 -11.96
CA TYR A 170 6.61 -1.52 -13.14
C TYR A 170 7.53 -1.06 -14.28
N ASN A 171 7.33 0.19 -14.75
CA ASN A 171 8.21 0.85 -15.72
C ASN A 171 9.37 1.59 -15.04
N GLY A 172 9.30 1.70 -13.72
CA GLY A 172 10.17 2.51 -12.89
C GLY A 172 10.23 3.99 -13.26
N SER A 173 11.32 4.65 -12.84
CA SER A 173 11.64 6.02 -13.20
C SER A 173 12.99 6.05 -13.96
N PRO A 174 13.05 6.63 -15.17
CA PRO A 174 14.28 6.72 -15.94
C PRO A 174 15.28 7.74 -15.37
N THR A 175 14.87 8.53 -14.38
CA THR A 175 15.66 9.55 -13.71
C THR A 175 15.68 9.31 -12.20
N SER A 176 16.21 10.25 -11.43
CA SER A 176 16.09 10.28 -9.96
C SER A 176 14.80 10.97 -9.48
N ASP A 177 13.89 11.32 -10.40
CA ASP A 177 12.64 11.98 -10.03
C ASP A 177 11.78 11.05 -9.17
N TRP A 178 11.15 11.62 -8.15
CA TRP A 178 10.36 10.91 -7.16
C TRP A 178 8.91 11.43 -7.07
N CYS A 179 8.65 12.64 -7.55
CA CYS A 179 7.36 13.29 -7.31
C CYS A 179 6.43 13.04 -8.50
N ASN A 180 5.39 12.20 -8.31
CA ASN A 180 4.35 11.90 -9.31
C ASN A 180 4.91 11.56 -10.71
N VAL A 181 5.81 10.57 -10.80
CA VAL A 181 6.54 10.24 -12.05
C VAL A 181 5.57 9.78 -13.15
N PRO A 182 5.43 10.52 -14.28
CA PRO A 182 4.38 10.24 -15.28
C PRO A 182 4.53 8.92 -16.06
N THR A 183 5.75 8.39 -16.12
CA THR A 183 6.08 7.14 -16.84
C THR A 183 5.94 5.89 -15.98
N ALA A 184 5.67 6.07 -14.68
CA ALA A 184 5.55 4.97 -13.75
C ALA A 184 4.34 4.10 -14.08
N GLY A 185 4.44 2.81 -13.76
CA GLY A 185 3.34 1.85 -13.87
C GLY A 185 3.13 1.13 -12.55
N ILE A 186 1.88 0.74 -12.24
CA ILE A 186 1.57 -0.09 -11.06
C ILE A 186 2.37 -1.39 -11.15
N GLY A 187 3.20 -1.66 -10.14
CA GLY A 187 4.09 -2.82 -10.13
C GLY A 187 3.37 -4.12 -9.76
N LYS A 188 4.18 -5.14 -9.47
CA LYS A 188 3.66 -6.45 -9.09
C LYS A 188 2.78 -6.34 -7.84
N PRO A 189 1.70 -7.11 -7.73
CA PRO A 189 0.88 -7.14 -6.51
C PRO A 189 1.70 -7.61 -5.30
N PRO A 190 1.23 -7.30 -4.08
CA PRO A 190 1.82 -7.82 -2.86
C PRO A 190 1.89 -9.35 -2.88
N ALA A 191 3.06 -9.91 -2.60
CA ALA A 191 3.32 -11.34 -2.69
C ALA A 191 4.48 -11.74 -1.78
N SER A 192 4.40 -12.95 -1.21
CA SER A 192 5.53 -13.58 -0.50
C SER A 192 6.42 -14.40 -1.44
N LYS A 193 5.87 -14.85 -2.56
CA LYS A 193 6.62 -15.56 -3.61
C LYS A 193 7.20 -14.56 -4.61
N THR A 194 8.27 -13.88 -4.20
CA THR A 194 8.94 -12.87 -5.04
C THR A 194 9.72 -13.47 -6.22
N GLY A 195 10.18 -14.72 -6.07
CA GLY A 195 11.11 -15.37 -7.00
C GLY A 195 12.55 -14.83 -6.88
N ILE A 196 12.85 -13.97 -5.91
CA ILE A 196 14.14 -13.33 -5.71
C ILE A 196 14.64 -13.67 -4.30
N SER A 197 15.78 -14.35 -4.21
CA SER A 197 16.20 -15.05 -2.97
C SER A 197 16.47 -14.17 -1.76
N ASN A 198 16.75 -12.88 -1.95
CA ASN A 198 17.02 -11.92 -0.88
C ASN A 198 15.87 -10.92 -0.63
N LEU A 199 14.73 -11.11 -1.30
CA LEU A 199 13.53 -10.30 -1.14
C LEU A 199 12.38 -11.16 -0.57
N ASP A 200 11.95 -10.84 0.65
CA ASP A 200 10.92 -11.62 1.34
C ASP A 200 9.52 -11.33 0.81
N TYR A 201 9.24 -10.07 0.49
CA TYR A 201 7.92 -9.63 0.04
C TYR A 201 8.02 -8.54 -1.02
N PHE A 202 7.13 -8.64 -2.01
CA PHE A 202 6.61 -7.46 -2.67
C PHE A 202 5.47 -6.92 -1.81
N MET A 203 5.48 -5.63 -1.56
CA MET A 203 4.42 -4.92 -0.85
C MET A 203 4.06 -3.67 -1.64
N TRP A 204 2.81 -3.24 -1.56
CA TRP A 204 2.49 -1.85 -1.85
C TRP A 204 2.62 -1.12 -0.54
N ILE A 205 3.45 -0.09 -0.44
CA ILE A 205 3.66 0.62 0.82
C ILE A 205 3.14 2.04 0.66
N LYS A 206 3.50 2.69 -0.45
CA LYS A 206 2.77 3.83 -0.97
C LYS A 206 1.43 3.37 -1.55
N PRO A 207 0.29 3.93 -1.11
CA PRO A 207 -0.97 3.75 -1.83
C PRO A 207 -0.83 4.28 -3.26
N PRO A 208 -1.00 3.44 -4.31
CA PRO A 208 -0.65 3.84 -5.67
C PRO A 208 -1.52 4.96 -6.27
N ARG A 209 -2.60 5.33 -5.58
CA ARG A 209 -3.56 6.37 -6.00
C ARG A 209 -3.26 7.76 -5.46
N GLU A 210 -2.34 7.86 -4.50
CA GLU A 210 -2.13 9.10 -3.74
C GLU A 210 -1.01 9.93 -4.34
N SER A 211 -1.23 11.24 -4.41
CA SER A 211 -0.21 12.20 -4.82
C SER A 211 0.99 12.18 -3.87
N ASP A 212 2.17 12.43 -4.41
CA ASP A 212 3.39 12.72 -3.65
C ASP A 212 3.47 14.20 -3.22
N GLY A 213 2.71 15.09 -3.87
CA GLY A 213 2.73 16.53 -3.65
C GLY A 213 2.26 17.31 -4.89
N GLU A 214 2.27 18.65 -4.82
CA GLU A 214 1.81 19.55 -5.88
C GLU A 214 2.84 19.70 -7.01
N CYS A 215 3.24 18.57 -7.60
CA CYS A 215 4.21 18.44 -8.68
C CYS A 215 3.60 17.60 -9.82
N ASN A 216 4.02 17.83 -11.07
CA ASN A 216 3.56 17.07 -12.24
C ASN A 216 2.01 16.97 -12.34
N GLY A 217 1.31 18.02 -11.92
CA GLY A 217 -0.16 18.07 -11.90
C GLY A 217 -0.83 17.34 -10.73
N GLY A 218 -0.06 16.86 -9.76
CA GLY A 218 -0.56 16.21 -8.55
C GLY A 218 -1.30 17.16 -7.61
N THR A 219 -2.14 16.56 -6.78
CA THR A 219 -2.83 17.21 -5.66
C THR A 219 -1.91 17.31 -4.44
N SER A 220 -2.41 17.82 -3.31
CA SER A 220 -1.71 17.74 -2.02
C SER A 220 -1.29 16.30 -1.70
N ALA A 221 -0.14 16.15 -1.02
CA ALA A 221 0.40 14.85 -0.65
C ALA A 221 -0.61 14.02 0.15
N GLY A 222 -0.73 12.74 -0.18
CA GLY A 222 -1.71 11.81 0.43
C GLY A 222 -3.14 11.95 -0.11
N SER A 223 -3.46 13.01 -0.86
CA SER A 223 -4.76 13.11 -1.52
C SER A 223 -4.84 12.24 -2.77
N PHE A 224 -6.04 11.77 -3.08
CA PHE A 224 -6.30 11.02 -4.31
C PHE A 224 -5.96 11.83 -5.57
N PHE A 225 -5.16 11.24 -6.45
CA PHE A 225 -4.73 11.84 -7.70
C PHE A 225 -5.16 10.98 -8.90
N ALA A 226 -6.26 11.37 -9.54
CA ALA A 226 -6.92 10.56 -10.58
C ALA A 226 -6.00 10.25 -11.77
N ASP A 227 -5.27 11.25 -12.28
CA ASP A 227 -4.33 11.08 -13.40
C ASP A 227 -3.13 10.22 -12.99
N GLY A 228 -2.61 10.43 -11.77
CA GLY A 228 -1.55 9.62 -11.18
C GLY A 228 -1.96 8.20 -10.83
N PHE A 229 -3.25 7.87 -10.89
CA PHE A 229 -3.74 6.49 -10.77
C PHE A 229 -4.02 5.86 -12.14
N THR A 230 -4.74 6.58 -13.01
CA THR A 230 -5.24 6.05 -14.28
C THR A 230 -4.09 5.68 -15.22
N LYS A 231 -3.12 6.59 -15.40
CA LYS A 231 -1.99 6.34 -16.31
C LYS A 231 -1.10 5.19 -15.82
N PRO A 232 -0.68 5.13 -14.55
CA PRO A 232 0.11 3.99 -14.08
C PRO A 232 -0.63 2.65 -14.13
N MET A 233 -1.96 2.64 -14.00
CA MET A 233 -2.72 1.40 -14.16
C MET A 233 -2.63 0.85 -15.59
N ASP A 234 -2.81 1.72 -16.59
CA ASP A 234 -2.73 1.36 -18.01
C ASP A 234 -1.32 0.94 -18.44
N GLN A 235 -0.32 1.49 -17.77
CA GLN A 235 1.09 1.25 -18.01
C GLN A 235 1.66 0.09 -17.19
N GLY A 236 0.90 -0.45 -16.24
CA GLY A 236 1.39 -1.34 -15.19
C GLY A 236 1.12 -2.83 -15.39
N TYR A 237 1.52 -3.60 -14.38
CA TYR A 237 1.47 -5.05 -14.33
C TYR A 237 0.14 -5.65 -14.77
N PHE A 238 -0.98 -5.12 -14.27
CA PHE A 238 -2.30 -5.69 -14.54
C PHE A 238 -2.68 -5.67 -16.02
N VAL A 239 -2.29 -4.62 -16.75
CA VAL A 239 -2.55 -4.53 -18.19
C VAL A 239 -1.47 -5.25 -18.99
N LYS A 240 -0.19 -5.03 -18.63
CA LYS A 240 0.94 -5.53 -19.42
C LYS A 240 1.21 -7.02 -19.26
N GLU A 241 0.97 -7.58 -18.07
CA GLU A 241 1.20 -9.00 -17.77
C GLU A 241 -0.09 -9.73 -17.36
N GLY A 242 -0.96 -9.04 -16.61
CA GLY A 242 -2.21 -9.56 -16.08
C GLY A 242 -3.34 -9.72 -17.10
N GLY A 243 -3.18 -9.16 -18.31
CA GLY A 243 -4.17 -9.26 -19.39
C GLY A 243 -5.45 -8.45 -19.16
N MET A 244 -5.46 -7.52 -18.21
CA MET A 244 -6.55 -6.56 -18.07
C MET A 244 -6.55 -5.57 -19.23
N LYS A 245 -7.73 -5.08 -19.61
CA LYS A 245 -7.83 -3.96 -20.54
C LYS A 245 -7.39 -2.68 -19.85
N SER A 246 -6.80 -1.75 -20.58
CA SER A 246 -6.58 -0.40 -20.06
C SER A 246 -7.92 0.24 -19.67
N ILE A 247 -7.88 1.19 -18.73
CA ILE A 247 -9.01 2.02 -18.34
C ILE A 247 -9.49 2.82 -19.57
N ALA A 248 -8.56 3.29 -20.41
CA ALA A 248 -8.88 3.95 -21.68
C ALA A 248 -9.69 3.03 -22.62
N ASP A 249 -9.30 1.76 -22.76
CA ASP A 249 -9.95 0.77 -23.66
C ASP A 249 -11.21 0.11 -23.04
N GLY A 250 -11.43 0.31 -21.74
CA GLY A 250 -12.55 -0.25 -20.97
C GLY A 250 -13.82 0.60 -20.95
N THR A 251 -13.81 1.76 -21.63
CA THR A 251 -14.97 2.67 -21.73
C THR A 251 -15.95 2.33 -22.86
N GLY A 252 -15.78 1.18 -23.53
CA GLY A 252 -16.75 0.69 -24.51
C GLY A 252 -18.12 0.45 -23.87
N ASP A 253 -19.07 1.32 -24.24
CA ASP A 253 -20.51 1.32 -23.93
C ASP A 253 -20.96 0.34 -22.84
N VAL A 254 -21.15 0.87 -21.63
CA VAL A 254 -22.12 0.29 -20.70
C VAL A 254 -23.50 0.58 -21.29
N ASN A 255 -23.91 -0.24 -22.26
CA ASN A 255 -25.29 -0.29 -22.68
C ASN A 255 -26.05 -0.88 -21.49
N GLN A 256 -26.59 -0.02 -20.62
CA GLN A 256 -27.65 -0.41 -19.73
C GLN A 256 -28.80 -0.87 -20.62
N THR A 257 -28.87 -2.18 -20.87
CA THR A 257 -30.10 -2.77 -21.37
C THR A 257 -31.08 -2.71 -20.20
N SER A 258 -31.77 -1.58 -20.08
CA SER A 258 -33.04 -1.49 -19.38
C SER A 258 -34.00 -2.41 -20.13
N SER A 259 -34.12 -3.65 -19.66
CA SER A 259 -35.24 -4.51 -19.98
C SER A 259 -36.49 -3.92 -19.31
N GLU A 260 -37.05 -2.87 -19.92
CA GLU A 260 -38.44 -2.50 -19.69
C GLU A 260 -39.30 -3.57 -20.36
N SER A 261 -39.62 -4.61 -19.60
CA SER A 261 -40.74 -5.49 -19.95
C SER A 261 -42.01 -4.69 -19.70
N SER A 262 -42.56 -4.13 -20.76
CA SER A 262 -43.93 -3.63 -20.79
C SER A 262 -44.88 -4.82 -20.61
N ASP A 263 -45.43 -4.99 -19.41
CA ASP A 263 -46.60 -5.85 -19.24
C ASP A 263 -47.74 -5.09 -18.54
N GLN A 264 -48.80 -4.92 -19.31
CA GLN A 264 -50.07 -4.35 -18.88
C GLN A 264 -50.69 -5.24 -17.80
N THR A 265 -51.04 -4.65 -16.67
CA THR A 265 -51.88 -5.32 -15.67
C THR A 265 -53.35 -5.01 -15.97
N SER A 266 -54.10 -6.04 -16.38
CA SER A 266 -55.55 -6.12 -16.18
C SER A 266 -55.84 -7.13 -15.08
N SER A 267 -56.77 -6.78 -14.20
CA SER A 267 -57.15 -7.45 -12.97
C SER A 267 -57.90 -8.78 -13.17
N LYS A 268 -57.64 -9.77 -12.30
CA LYS A 268 -58.66 -10.50 -11.50
C LYS A 268 -58.10 -11.60 -10.58
N THR A 269 -58.89 -11.80 -9.53
CA THR A 269 -58.81 -12.52 -8.25
C THR A 269 -58.73 -14.06 -8.30
N GLU A 270 -57.97 -14.71 -7.40
CA GLU A 270 -58.40 -15.74 -6.40
C GLU A 270 -57.21 -16.52 -5.77
N ALA A 271 -57.39 -16.98 -4.52
CA ALA A 271 -56.43 -17.64 -3.63
C ALA A 271 -56.66 -19.18 -3.57
N PRO A 272 -56.07 -19.96 -2.62
CA PRO A 272 -54.66 -20.30 -2.36
C PRO A 272 -54.40 -21.83 -2.32
N ALA A 273 -53.14 -22.33 -2.42
CA ALA A 273 -52.74 -23.66 -1.92
C ALA A 273 -51.21 -23.85 -1.81
N ALA A 274 -50.81 -24.88 -1.05
CA ALA A 274 -49.58 -25.04 -0.28
C ALA A 274 -48.34 -25.68 -0.97
N SER A 275 -47.21 -25.50 -0.26
CA SER A 275 -46.03 -26.37 -0.09
C SER A 275 -45.07 -26.63 -1.26
N SER A 276 -43.78 -26.32 -1.08
CA SER A 276 -42.80 -27.28 -0.52
C SER A 276 -41.39 -26.65 -0.45
N ASN A 277 -40.73 -26.84 0.68
CA ASN A 277 -39.32 -26.52 0.93
C ASN A 277 -38.40 -27.27 -0.04
N VAL A 278 -37.43 -26.58 -0.62
CA VAL A 278 -36.16 -27.17 -1.06
C VAL A 278 -35.03 -26.28 -0.53
N ASP A 279 -34.22 -26.88 0.33
CA ASP A 279 -32.93 -26.37 0.78
C ASP A 279 -32.06 -25.98 -0.42
N GLN A 280 -31.71 -24.70 -0.51
CA GLN A 280 -30.48 -24.28 -1.16
C GLN A 280 -29.62 -23.61 -0.09
N THR A 281 -28.58 -24.33 0.32
CA THR A 281 -27.41 -23.80 1.01
C THR A 281 -26.88 -22.62 0.19
N SER A 282 -27.23 -21.39 0.59
CA SER A 282 -26.58 -20.21 0.05
C SER A 282 -25.18 -20.15 0.66
N SER A 283 -24.18 -20.53 -0.14
CA SER A 283 -22.85 -19.97 0.02
C SER A 283 -23.03 -18.47 -0.12
N THR A 284 -22.96 -17.74 0.99
CA THR A 284 -22.90 -16.29 1.01
C THR A 284 -21.70 -15.86 0.18
N MET A 285 -21.93 -15.51 -1.09
CA MET A 285 -20.93 -14.88 -1.93
C MET A 285 -20.64 -13.52 -1.32
N ILE A 286 -19.48 -13.41 -0.66
CA ILE A 286 -18.97 -12.14 -0.16
C ILE A 286 -18.59 -11.31 -1.40
N ALA A 287 -19.27 -10.19 -1.60
CA ALA A 287 -18.87 -9.21 -2.60
C ALA A 287 -17.49 -8.62 -2.23
N PRO A 288 -16.54 -8.48 -3.16
CA PRO A 288 -15.25 -7.87 -2.87
C PRO A 288 -15.45 -6.42 -2.39
N GLN A 289 -14.95 -6.09 -1.19
CA GLN A 289 -15.26 -4.85 -0.47
C GLN A 289 -14.65 -3.56 -1.04
N TRP A 290 -14.03 -3.57 -2.22
CA TRP A 290 -13.58 -2.32 -2.85
C TRP A 290 -14.76 -1.38 -3.21
N GLU A 291 -16.01 -1.88 -3.23
CA GLU A 291 -17.22 -1.05 -3.34
C GLU A 291 -17.49 -0.16 -2.11
N LEU A 292 -16.93 -0.47 -0.93
CA LEU A 292 -17.03 0.36 0.29
C LEU A 292 -16.09 1.58 0.26
N LEU A 293 -14.96 1.49 -0.46
CA LEU A 293 -13.99 2.58 -0.64
C LEU A 293 -14.56 3.79 -1.41
N LEU A 294 -15.70 3.62 -2.08
CA LEU A 294 -16.39 4.68 -2.83
C LEU A 294 -17.30 5.58 -1.99
N ARG A 295 -17.61 5.19 -0.75
CA ARG A 295 -18.61 5.89 0.08
C ARG A 295 -18.08 7.06 0.91
N GLN A 296 -16.77 7.30 0.93
CA GLN A 296 -16.14 8.32 1.81
C GLN A 296 -15.69 9.63 1.13
N THR A 297 -16.03 9.89 -0.14
CA THR A 297 -15.58 11.12 -0.83
C THR A 297 -16.69 12.17 -0.98
N PRO A 298 -16.46 13.47 -0.66
CA PRO A 298 -17.35 14.55 -1.06
C PRO A 298 -17.31 14.76 -2.59
N ALA A 299 -18.41 15.23 -3.15
CA ALA A 299 -18.70 15.26 -4.59
C ALA A 299 -17.80 16.20 -5.44
N ARG A 300 -17.23 15.68 -6.55
CA ARG A 300 -16.93 16.31 -7.89
C ARG A 300 -15.93 15.46 -8.72
N PRO A 301 -15.76 15.70 -10.04
CA PRO A 301 -16.73 15.76 -11.14
C PRO A 301 -16.93 14.37 -11.79
N ARG A 302 -18.17 14.07 -12.21
CA ARG A 302 -18.66 12.76 -12.70
C ARG A 302 -17.89 12.11 -13.87
N ALA A 303 -17.07 12.84 -14.61
CA ALA A 303 -16.55 12.41 -15.92
C ALA A 303 -15.50 11.27 -15.87
N LEU A 304 -14.70 11.16 -14.80
CA LEU A 304 -13.65 10.13 -14.65
C LEU A 304 -14.01 9.05 -13.62
N GLN A 305 -14.95 9.34 -12.72
CA GLN A 305 -15.30 8.45 -11.62
C GLN A 305 -16.12 7.23 -12.07
N LEU A 306 -17.01 7.41 -13.06
CA LEU A 306 -17.87 6.33 -13.57
C LEU A 306 -17.10 5.29 -14.40
N PRO A 307 -16.18 5.66 -15.32
CA PRO A 307 -15.31 4.71 -16.02
C PRO A 307 -14.45 3.87 -15.06
N LEU A 308 -13.82 4.50 -14.08
CA LEU A 308 -12.95 3.83 -13.11
C LEU A 308 -13.73 2.84 -12.24
N GLN A 309 -14.90 3.27 -11.76
CA GLN A 309 -15.78 2.42 -10.98
C GLN A 309 -16.33 1.25 -11.81
N ALA A 310 -16.76 1.49 -13.06
CA ALA A 310 -17.28 0.43 -13.94
C ALA A 310 -16.19 -0.58 -14.36
N TRP A 311 -14.96 -0.10 -14.60
CA TRP A 311 -13.80 -0.94 -14.90
C TRP A 311 -13.45 -1.85 -13.71
N MET A 312 -13.44 -1.30 -12.48
CA MET A 312 -13.23 -2.09 -11.26
C MET A 312 -14.39 -3.06 -10.95
N ARG A 313 -15.65 -2.73 -11.33
CA ARG A 313 -16.86 -3.58 -11.08
C ARG A 313 -16.89 -4.86 -11.88
N THR A 314 -16.25 -4.88 -13.05
CA THR A 314 -16.59 -5.86 -14.09
C THR A 314 -15.48 -6.86 -14.39
N LYS A 315 -14.31 -6.75 -13.76
CA LYS A 315 -13.13 -7.57 -14.11
C LYS A 315 -12.42 -8.11 -12.87
N ARG A 316 -12.74 -9.35 -12.50
CA ARG A 316 -11.86 -10.19 -11.69
C ARG A 316 -10.69 -10.65 -12.56
N LEU A 317 -9.48 -10.69 -11.99
CA LEU A 317 -8.34 -11.32 -12.64
C LEU A 317 -8.64 -12.81 -12.90
N PRO A 318 -8.14 -13.38 -14.00
CA PRO A 318 -8.17 -14.82 -14.21
C PRO A 318 -7.48 -15.57 -13.04
N HIS A 319 -8.18 -16.53 -12.44
CA HIS A 319 -7.73 -17.29 -11.26
C HIS A 319 -6.47 -18.14 -11.50
N ASP A 320 -6.09 -18.35 -12.76
CA ASP A 320 -4.95 -19.15 -13.23
C ASP A 320 -3.64 -18.36 -13.31
N LYS A 321 -3.70 -17.02 -13.25
CA LYS A 321 -2.51 -16.15 -13.20
C LYS A 321 -2.22 -15.59 -11.81
N TYR A 322 -3.00 -15.98 -10.83
CA TYR A 322 -2.96 -15.47 -9.47
C TYR A 322 -2.98 -16.64 -8.49
N ASP A 323 -1.98 -16.71 -7.62
CA ASP A 323 -1.94 -17.75 -6.60
C ASP A 323 -2.77 -17.29 -5.39
N SER A 324 -4.06 -17.64 -5.37
CA SER A 324 -4.97 -17.37 -4.25
C SER A 324 -4.60 -18.12 -2.96
N SER A 325 -3.48 -18.87 -2.94
CA SER A 325 -2.91 -19.44 -1.72
C SER A 325 -1.88 -18.51 -1.03
N ASP A 326 -1.53 -17.37 -1.63
CA ASP A 326 -0.64 -16.39 -1.02
C ASP A 326 -1.43 -15.47 -0.05
N LEU A 327 -1.54 -15.91 1.20
CA LEU A 327 -2.27 -15.27 2.33
C LEU A 327 -1.93 -13.77 2.57
N ASN A 328 -0.84 -13.28 1.99
CA ASN A 328 -0.46 -11.86 2.05
C ASN A 328 -1.31 -10.96 1.15
N ALA A 329 -1.93 -11.53 0.11
CA ALA A 329 -2.51 -10.75 -0.95
C ALA A 329 -3.96 -10.33 -0.65
N ASP A 330 -4.74 -11.14 0.08
CA ASP A 330 -6.15 -10.82 0.39
C ASP A 330 -6.33 -9.46 1.10
N CYS A 331 -5.57 -9.17 2.17
CA CYS A 331 -5.73 -7.88 2.88
C CYS A 331 -5.06 -6.68 2.20
N ALA A 332 -3.95 -6.92 1.50
CA ALA A 332 -3.25 -5.86 0.78
C ALA A 332 -4.00 -5.46 -0.52
N GLU A 333 -4.68 -6.41 -1.17
CA GLU A 333 -5.56 -6.16 -2.33
C GLU A 333 -6.85 -5.43 -1.98
N HIS A 334 -7.34 -5.59 -0.75
CA HIS A 334 -8.49 -4.83 -0.26
C HIS A 334 -8.16 -3.36 0.07
N GLY A 335 -6.91 -2.91 -0.17
CA GLY A 335 -6.49 -1.54 0.13
C GLY A 335 -6.55 -1.21 1.62
N LEU A 336 -6.61 -2.24 2.48
CA LEU A 336 -6.57 -2.13 3.93
C LEU A 336 -5.11 -2.09 4.38
N GLN A 337 -4.41 -1.06 3.91
CA GLN A 337 -3.11 -0.67 4.42
C GLN A 337 -3.30 0.63 5.18
N GLY A 338 -3.11 0.56 6.49
CA GLY A 338 -3.20 1.70 7.38
C GLY A 338 -1.87 2.43 7.42
N GLN A 339 -1.87 3.71 7.06
CA GLN A 339 -0.80 4.61 7.42
C GLN A 339 -1.18 5.26 8.76
N ALA A 340 -0.41 4.98 9.80
CA ALA A 340 -0.57 5.64 11.09
C ALA A 340 0.28 6.92 11.10
N ALA A 341 -0.37 8.10 11.00
CA ALA A 341 0.25 9.43 10.98
C ALA A 341 -0.55 10.51 11.77
#